data_AF-A0A838Q9A1-F1
#
_entry.id   AF-A0A838Q9A1-F1
#
_cell.length_a   1.000
_cell.length_b   1.000
_cell.length_c   1.000
_cell.angle_alpha   90.00
_cell.angle_beta   90.00
_cell.angle_gamma   90.00
#
_symmetry.space_group_name_H-M   'P 1'
#
loop_
_entity.id
_entity.type
_entity.pdbx_description
1 polymer ?
#
loop_
_entity_poly.entity_id
_entity_poly.type
_entity_poly.pdbx_seq_one_letter_code
_entity_poly.pdbx_strand_id
1 'polypeptide(L)'
;MSTPSNSQLARTVQEKTTPLSAAEVIAEAKVFFARRSGIYAAFPEQESSVHLTLRGQGGEEIVIGTALSMGGGTRVTASTYLFDQQVARFLDNLPSAQPDEPGIRVPLSFSTVLEKAAE
;
A
#
# COMPACT_ATOMS: atom_id res chain seq x y z
N MET A 1 3.27 20.11 -26.67
CA MET A 1 2.90 18.70 -26.97
C MET A 1 2.18 18.16 -25.75
N SER A 2 0.86 17.98 -25.81
CA SER A 2 0.07 17.43 -24.71
C SER A 2 0.15 15.91 -24.76
N THR A 3 0.66 15.27 -23.71
CA THR A 3 0.71 13.81 -23.58
C THR A 3 -0.72 13.25 -23.63
N PRO A 4 -1.01 12.25 -24.48
CA PRO A 4 -2.34 11.64 -24.50
C PRO A 4 -2.65 11.02 -23.14
N SER A 5 -3.72 11.50 -22.49
CA SER A 5 -4.20 10.96 -21.22
C SER A 5 -4.85 9.61 -21.48
N ASN A 6 -4.15 8.53 -21.11
CA ASN A 6 -4.65 7.17 -21.26
C ASN A 6 -5.56 6.81 -20.07
N SER A 7 -6.81 7.27 -20.12
CA SER A 7 -7.82 7.07 -19.08
C SER A 7 -8.20 5.60 -18.85
N GLN A 8 -7.85 4.70 -19.77
CA GLN A 8 -8.00 3.26 -19.59
C GLN A 8 -6.97 2.68 -18.62
N LEU A 9 -5.71 3.16 -18.64
CA LEU A 9 -4.69 2.75 -17.67
C LEU A 9 -5.07 3.13 -16.24
N ALA A 10 -5.73 4.28 -16.06
CA ALA A 10 -6.15 4.77 -14.76
C ALA A 10 -7.26 3.94 -14.08
N ARG A 11 -7.96 3.06 -14.83
CA ARG A 11 -9.06 2.25 -14.26
C ARG A 11 -8.62 0.92 -13.65
N THR A 12 -7.47 0.37 -14.05
CA THR A 12 -7.06 -0.98 -13.66
C THR A 12 -5.79 -1.02 -12.82
N VAL A 13 -5.01 0.06 -12.83
CA VAL A 13 -3.82 0.18 -11.97
C VAL A 13 -4.24 0.61 -10.57
N GLN A 14 -3.89 -0.19 -9.58
CA GLN A 14 -4.07 0.17 -8.17
C GLN A 14 -2.77 0.79 -7.65
N GLU A 15 -2.85 1.90 -6.92
CA GLU A 15 -1.67 2.58 -6.41
C GLU A 15 -1.86 3.20 -5.02
N LYS A 16 -0.75 3.39 -4.31
CA LYS A 16 -0.69 4.09 -3.03
C LYS A 16 0.68 4.71 -2.81
N THR A 17 0.71 5.86 -2.14
CA THR A 17 1.95 6.46 -1.63
C THR A 17 2.14 6.10 -0.16
N THR A 18 3.33 5.62 0.18
CA THR A 18 3.72 5.17 1.53
C THR A 18 5.03 5.81 1.95
N PRO A 19 5.24 6.08 3.25
CA PRO A 19 6.54 6.58 3.73
C PRO A 19 7.64 5.51 3.73
N LEU A 20 7.29 4.24 3.56
CA LEU A 20 8.27 3.15 3.45
C LEU A 20 9.18 3.34 2.24
N SER A 21 10.42 2.87 2.35
CA SER A 21 11.33 2.75 1.22
C SER A 21 10.89 1.65 0.24
N ALA A 22 11.39 1.70 -1.00
CA ALA A 22 11.12 0.66 -2.00
C ALA A 22 11.47 -0.76 -1.51
N ALA A 23 12.60 -0.90 -0.81
CA ALA A 23 13.04 -2.18 -0.27
C ALA A 23 12.09 -2.72 0.81
N GLU A 24 11.60 -1.85 1.70
CA GLU A 24 10.62 -2.21 2.72
C GLU A 24 9.28 -2.61 2.09
N VAL A 25 8.81 -1.89 1.06
CA VAL A 25 7.59 -2.26 0.33
C VAL A 25 7.72 -3.65 -0.31
N ILE A 26 8.86 -3.94 -0.96
CA ILE A 26 9.12 -5.24 -1.58
C ILE A 26 9.16 -6.35 -0.51
N ALA A 27 9.80 -6.10 0.64
CA ALA A 27 9.84 -7.04 1.74
C ALA A 27 8.43 -7.33 2.31
N GLU A 28 7.63 -6.29 2.55
CA GLU A 28 6.24 -6.40 3.02
C GLU A 28 5.37 -7.17 2.02
N ALA A 29 5.52 -6.90 0.71
CA ALA A 29 4.77 -7.63 -0.33
C ALA A 29 5.05 -9.14 -0.26
N LYS A 30 6.33 -9.54 -0.17
CA LYS A 30 6.72 -10.95 -0.07
C LYS A 30 6.08 -11.64 1.12
N VAL A 31 6.10 -10.99 2.29
CA VAL A 31 5.50 -11.53 3.51
C VAL A 31 3.98 -11.59 3.41
N PHE A 32 3.35 -10.52 2.90
CA PHE A 32 1.91 -10.40 2.79
C PHE A 32 1.30 -11.48 1.91
N PHE A 33 1.86 -11.69 0.70
CA PHE A 33 1.31 -12.65 -0.26
C PHE A 33 1.67 -14.09 0.07
N ALA A 34 2.83 -14.37 0.67
CA ALA A 34 3.20 -15.73 1.10
C ALA A 34 2.31 -16.27 2.24
N ARG A 35 1.74 -15.38 3.08
CA ARG A 35 0.90 -15.75 4.24
C ARG A 35 -0.58 -15.96 3.90
N ARG A 36 -1.01 -15.71 2.65
CA ARG A 36 -2.42 -15.87 2.26
C ARG A 36 -2.82 -17.35 2.19
N SER A 37 -4.12 -17.61 2.26
CA SER A 37 -4.66 -18.97 2.05
C SER A 37 -4.28 -19.47 0.64
N GLY A 38 -4.15 -20.80 0.47
CA GLY A 38 -3.44 -21.40 -0.66
C GLY A 38 -3.80 -20.89 -2.06
N ILE A 39 -5.06 -20.53 -2.33
CA ILE A 39 -5.49 -20.00 -3.64
C ILE A 39 -5.04 -18.55 -3.90
N TYR A 40 -4.68 -17.81 -2.85
CA TYR A 40 -4.19 -16.43 -2.92
C TYR A 40 -2.74 -16.30 -2.45
N ALA A 41 -2.04 -17.42 -2.26
CA ALA A 41 -0.63 -17.41 -1.97
C ALA A 41 0.14 -17.18 -3.27
N ALA A 42 1.05 -16.20 -3.26
CA ALA A 42 1.94 -15.92 -4.38
C ALA A 42 3.36 -15.72 -3.88
N PHE A 43 4.34 -16.21 -4.65
CA PHE A 43 5.74 -16.26 -4.25
C PHE A 43 6.64 -15.54 -5.29
N PRO A 44 7.80 -14.99 -4.89
CA PRO A 44 8.69 -14.28 -5.79
C PRO A 44 9.09 -15.10 -7.02
N GLU A 45 8.91 -14.52 -8.19
CA GLU A 45 9.44 -15.04 -9.45
C GLU A 45 10.61 -14.19 -9.94
N GLN A 46 10.46 -12.86 -9.94
CA GLN A 46 11.52 -11.91 -10.30
C GLN A 46 11.57 -10.76 -9.29
N GLU A 47 12.77 -10.31 -8.96
CA GLU A 47 12.99 -9.21 -8.00
C GLU A 47 14.11 -8.30 -8.49
N SER A 48 13.92 -6.99 -8.31
CA SER A 48 14.95 -5.96 -8.44
C SER A 48 14.81 -4.97 -7.29
N SER A 49 15.65 -3.93 -7.26
CA SER A 49 15.59 -2.89 -6.23
C SER A 49 14.28 -2.08 -6.20
N VAL A 50 13.49 -2.10 -7.29
CA VAL A 50 12.27 -1.28 -7.43
C VAL A 50 11.06 -2.06 -7.95
N HIS A 51 11.19 -3.35 -8.17
CA HIS A 51 10.18 -4.17 -8.83
C HIS A 51 10.17 -5.60 -8.29
N LEU A 52 8.98 -6.18 -8.20
CA LEU A 52 8.75 -7.56 -7.77
C LEU A 52 7.62 -8.17 -8.61
N THR A 53 7.85 -9.36 -9.17
CA THR A 53 6.78 -10.22 -9.69
C THR A 53 6.57 -11.40 -8.76
N LEU A 54 5.30 -11.75 -8.54
CA LEU A 54 4.90 -12.90 -7.73
C LEU A 54 4.05 -13.84 -8.58
N ARG A 55 4.26 -15.15 -8.42
CA ARG A 55 3.50 -16.20 -9.10
C ARG A 55 2.63 -16.99 -8.11
N GLY A 56 1.35 -17.13 -8.41
CA GLY A 56 0.41 -18.03 -7.73
C GLY A 56 0.47 -19.46 -8.26
N GLN A 57 -0.16 -20.40 -7.57
CA GLN A 57 -0.15 -21.83 -7.96
C GLN A 57 -0.84 -22.09 -9.31
N GLY A 58 -1.81 -21.26 -9.69
CA GLY A 58 -2.52 -21.35 -10.97
C GLY A 58 -1.83 -20.66 -12.14
N GLY A 59 -0.58 -20.22 -11.99
CA GLY A 59 0.11 -19.38 -12.99
C GLY A 59 -0.30 -17.90 -12.95
N GLU A 60 -1.08 -17.52 -11.93
CA GLU A 60 -1.50 -16.15 -11.67
C GLU A 60 -0.29 -15.26 -11.39
N GLU A 61 -0.39 -13.98 -11.75
CA GLU A 61 0.72 -13.03 -11.63
C GLU A 61 0.28 -11.76 -10.90
N ILE A 62 1.15 -11.30 -10.00
CA ILE A 62 1.08 -9.99 -9.37
C ILE A 62 2.37 -9.26 -9.69
N VAL A 63 2.23 -8.02 -10.17
CA VAL A 63 3.37 -7.15 -10.45
C VAL A 63 3.32 -5.95 -9.52
N ILE A 64 4.38 -5.75 -8.74
CA ILE A 64 4.57 -4.60 -7.86
C ILE A 64 5.71 -3.75 -8.41
N GLY A 65 5.42 -2.48 -8.65
CA GLY A 65 6.41 -1.46 -9.02
C GLY A 65 6.48 -0.38 -7.95
N THR A 66 7.69 0.13 -7.71
CA THR A 66 7.94 1.24 -6.80
C THR A 66 8.68 2.36 -7.51
N ALA A 67 8.37 3.60 -7.15
CA ALA A 67 9.03 4.79 -7.63
C ALA A 67 9.08 5.84 -6.53
N LEU A 68 10.04 6.78 -6.61
CA LEU A 68 10.04 7.93 -5.71
C LEU A 68 8.78 8.78 -5.95
N SER A 69 8.11 9.17 -4.88
CA SER A 69 6.98 10.10 -4.95
C SER A 69 7.45 11.54 -4.89
N MET A 70 6.79 12.44 -5.64
CA MET A 70 7.13 13.87 -5.70
C MET A 70 6.99 14.59 -4.35
N GLY A 71 6.15 14.06 -3.45
CA GLY A 71 5.94 14.58 -2.09
C GLY A 71 6.78 13.87 -1.01
N GLY A 72 7.75 13.04 -1.40
CA GLY A 72 8.48 12.17 -0.49
C GLY A 72 7.84 10.79 -0.31
N GLY A 73 8.64 9.83 0.15
CA GLY A 73 8.24 8.42 0.24
C GLY A 73 8.22 7.70 -1.10
N THR A 74 7.52 6.57 -1.13
CA THR A 74 7.48 5.65 -2.27
C THR A 74 6.06 5.58 -2.83
N ARG A 75 5.90 5.84 -4.12
CA ARG A 75 4.69 5.50 -4.88
C ARG A 75 4.78 4.02 -5.24
N VAL A 76 3.77 3.26 -4.83
CA VAL A 76 3.62 1.84 -5.09
C VAL A 76 2.51 1.68 -6.11
N THR A 77 2.80 1.00 -7.21
CA THR A 77 1.82 0.59 -8.22
C THR A 77 1.74 -0.92 -8.25
N ALA A 78 0.53 -1.46 -8.31
CA ALA A 78 0.31 -2.90 -8.35
C ALA A 78 -0.68 -3.26 -9.45
N SER A 79 -0.35 -4.33 -10.18
CA SER A 79 -1.13 -4.83 -11.32
C SER A 79 -1.30 -6.34 -11.22
N THR A 80 -2.46 -6.83 -11.64
CA THR A 80 -2.83 -8.24 -11.60
C THR A 80 -4.01 -8.49 -12.53
N TYR A 81 -4.23 -9.74 -12.95
CA TYR A 81 -5.46 -10.17 -13.63
C TYR A 81 -6.48 -10.85 -12.69
N LEU A 82 -6.04 -11.52 -11.61
CA LEU A 82 -6.92 -12.36 -10.76
C LEU A 82 -6.86 -12.06 -9.25
N PHE A 83 -5.89 -11.28 -8.79
CA PHE A 83 -5.62 -10.96 -7.39
C PHE A 83 -6.11 -9.56 -6.96
N ASP A 84 -7.02 -8.92 -7.69
CA ASP A 84 -7.40 -7.51 -7.47
C ASP A 84 -7.73 -7.17 -6.02
N GLN A 85 -8.52 -8.01 -5.35
CA GLN A 85 -8.87 -7.80 -3.95
C GLN A 85 -7.66 -7.92 -3.02
N GLN A 86 -6.70 -8.79 -3.33
CA GLN A 86 -5.54 -9.02 -2.46
C GLN A 86 -4.50 -7.94 -2.65
N VAL A 87 -4.39 -7.42 -3.88
CA VAL A 87 -3.64 -6.21 -4.19
C VAL A 87 -4.24 -5.00 -3.45
N ALA A 88 -5.56 -4.80 -3.50
CA ALA A 88 -6.20 -3.70 -2.78
C ALA A 88 -5.91 -3.75 -1.28
N ARG A 89 -6.06 -4.95 -0.68
CA ARG A 89 -5.76 -5.17 0.75
C ARG A 89 -4.28 -4.98 1.08
N PHE A 90 -3.37 -5.35 0.18
CA PHE A 90 -1.94 -5.12 0.37
C PHE A 90 -1.65 -3.62 0.42
N LEU A 91 -2.15 -2.88 -0.56
CA LEU A 91 -1.99 -1.43 -0.60
C LEU A 91 -2.61 -0.80 0.64
N ASP A 92 -3.83 -1.15 1.02
CA ASP A 92 -4.48 -0.65 2.24
C ASP A 92 -3.68 -0.92 3.51
N ASN A 93 -2.99 -2.06 3.60
CA ASN A 93 -2.15 -2.44 4.73
C ASN A 93 -0.83 -1.65 4.82
N LEU A 94 -0.35 -1.06 3.73
CA LEU A 94 0.82 -0.17 3.80
C LEU A 94 0.46 1.09 4.61
N PRO A 95 1.40 1.68 5.38
CA PRO A 95 1.14 2.96 6.01
C PRO A 95 0.90 4.01 4.92
N SER A 96 -0.15 4.81 5.06
CA SER A 96 -0.42 5.93 4.16
C SER A 96 0.56 7.04 4.46
N ALA A 97 1.18 7.61 3.42
CA ALA A 97 1.84 8.91 3.54
C ALA A 97 0.74 9.96 3.73
N GLN A 98 0.33 10.17 4.98
CA GLN A 98 -0.73 11.11 5.31
C GLN A 98 -0.33 12.50 4.80
N PRO A 99 -1.20 13.24 4.10
CA PRO A 99 -0.99 14.67 4.00
C PRO A 99 -1.03 15.22 5.42
N ASP A 100 -0.04 16.01 5.82
CA ASP A 100 -0.14 16.81 7.04
C ASP A 100 -1.42 17.65 6.93
N GLU A 101 -2.51 17.25 7.59
CA GLU A 101 -3.65 18.14 7.77
C GLU A 101 -3.20 19.29 8.70
N PRO A 102 -3.28 20.56 8.28
CA PRO A 102 -3.07 21.66 9.20
C PRO A 102 -4.29 21.74 10.13
N GLY A 103 -4.19 21.04 11.27
CA GLY A 103 -5.00 21.26 12.46
C GLY A 103 -6.46 20.80 12.42
N ILE A 104 -6.74 19.68 13.08
CA ILE A 104 -7.63 19.64 14.24
C ILE A 104 -7.01 18.62 15.21
N ARG A 105 -6.35 19.12 16.24
CA ARG A 105 -6.12 18.33 17.45
C ARG A 105 -7.48 18.23 18.13
N VAL A 106 -8.21 17.14 17.92
CA VAL A 106 -9.27 16.77 18.88
C VAL A 106 -8.54 16.43 20.18
N PRO A 107 -8.71 17.20 21.27
CA PRO A 107 -8.19 16.74 22.55
C PRO A 107 -8.96 15.46 22.91
N LEU A 108 -8.23 14.35 23.04
CA LEU A 108 -8.70 13.18 23.79
C LEU A 108 -8.84 13.61 25.26
N SER A 109 -9.95 14.28 25.60
CA SER A 109 -10.38 14.42 26.99
C SER A 109 -11.40 13.33 27.28
N PHE A 110 -10.87 12.15 27.60
CA PHE A 110 -11.60 11.16 28.40
C PHE A 110 -10.87 11.08 29.73
N SER A 111 -11.61 11.39 30.81
CA SER A 111 -11.20 11.38 32.23
C SER A 111 -10.66 12.71 32.77
N THR A 112 -11.57 13.59 33.19
CA THR A 112 -11.64 14.11 34.57
C THR A 112 -13.04 14.71 34.76
N VAL A 113 -14.03 13.82 34.88
CA VAL A 113 -15.32 14.13 35.49
C VAL A 113 -15.19 13.73 36.96
N LEU A 114 -15.43 14.68 37.87
CA LEU A 114 -15.57 14.50 39.32
C LEU A 114 -14.31 14.06 40.10
N GLU A 115 -13.39 15.00 40.39
CA GLU A 115 -12.69 15.00 41.70
C GLU A 115 -12.04 16.36 42.03
N LYS A 116 -12.87 17.27 42.53
CA LYS A 116 -12.48 18.24 43.57
C LYS A 116 -13.78 18.52 44.33
N ALA A 117 -14.09 17.68 45.33
CA ALA A 117 -13.80 17.96 46.75
C ALA A 117 -14.26 19.39 47.09
N ALA A 118 -15.39 19.57 47.79
CA ALA A 118 -15.47 19.28 49.22
C ALA A 118 -14.21 19.80 49.94
N GLU A 119 -14.05 21.13 49.93
CA GLU A 119 -13.56 21.93 51.05
C GLU A 119 -13.95 23.40 50.84
#